data_AF-A0A929F4N2-F1
#
_entry.id   AF-A0A929F4N2-F1
#
_cell.length_a   1.000
_cell.length_b   1.000
_cell.length_c   1.000
_cell.angle_alpha   90.00
_cell.angle_beta   90.00
_cell.angle_gamma   90.00
#
_symmetry.space_group_name_H-M   'P 1'
#
loop_
_entity.id
_entity.type
_entity.pdbx_description
1 polymer ?
#
loop_
_entity_poly.entity_id
_entity_poly.type
_entity_poly.pdbx_seq_one_letter_code
_entity_poly.pdbx_strand_id
1 'polypeptide(L)'
;MKALLALEDGRIFSCQSFTGPGESWGEIVFNTSMTGYQEILTDPSYKGQMVTMTYPLIGNYGVNPEDIESDRIQASAFLIKEYQSFPSNYRSTETLADYLRKQEILGIEGLDTRAITRHIRNTGAMRAFVSTENLDPSSLVRRANEIPGMEGQDLTKAVTTKTPYYWAD
;
A
#
# COMPACT_ATOMS: atom_id res chain seq x y z
N MET A 1 -8.44 6.41 12.32
CA MET A 1 -9.83 6.52 11.81
C MET A 1 -10.31 5.13 11.42
N LYS A 2 -11.56 4.72 11.68
CA LYS A 2 -12.02 3.36 11.31
C LYS A 2 -11.98 3.14 9.80
N ALA A 3 -11.58 1.94 9.37
CA ALA A 3 -11.56 1.52 7.98
C ALA A 3 -11.98 0.04 7.87
N LEU A 4 -12.38 -0.37 6.66
CA LEU A 4 -12.69 -1.75 6.34
C LEU A 4 -12.00 -2.13 5.02
N LEU A 5 -11.20 -3.20 5.07
CA LEU A 5 -10.59 -3.83 3.90
C LEU A 5 -11.44 -5.04 3.51
N ALA A 6 -11.82 -5.13 2.25
CA ALA A 6 -12.52 -6.27 1.67
C ALA A 6 -11.70 -6.86 0.52
N LEU A 7 -11.63 -8.19 0.47
CA LEU A 7 -11.05 -8.93 -0.64
C LEU A 7 -12.16 -9.44 -1.57
N GLU A 8 -11.83 -9.67 -2.84
CA GLU A 8 -12.82 -10.14 -3.84
C GLU A 8 -13.50 -11.46 -3.47
N ASP A 9 -12.83 -12.31 -2.67
CA ASP A 9 -13.34 -13.60 -2.21
C ASP A 9 -14.29 -13.51 -1.00
N GLY A 10 -14.58 -12.29 -0.54
CA GLY A 10 -15.49 -12.03 0.56
C GLY A 10 -14.83 -11.92 1.94
N ARG A 11 -13.51 -12.08 2.06
CA ARG A 11 -12.82 -11.84 3.34
C ARG A 11 -12.76 -10.37 3.69
N ILE A 12 -12.95 -10.09 4.98
CA ILE A 12 -13.05 -8.74 5.52
C ILE A 12 -12.08 -8.56 6.67
N PHE A 13 -11.42 -7.41 6.73
CA PHE A 13 -10.53 -7.02 7.82
C PHE A 13 -10.88 -5.64 8.34
N SER A 14 -11.33 -5.57 9.59
CA SER A 14 -11.47 -4.30 10.30
C SER A 14 -10.08 -3.72 10.59
N CYS A 15 -9.92 -2.44 10.32
CA CYS A 15 -8.63 -1.76 10.41
C CYS A 15 -8.82 -0.28 10.72
N GLN A 16 -7.71 0.46 10.70
CA GLN A 16 -7.72 1.90 10.89
C GLN A 16 -6.84 2.59 9.85
N SER A 17 -7.30 3.72 9.33
CA SER A 17 -6.42 4.62 8.58
C SER A 17 -5.61 5.50 9.52
N PHE A 18 -4.31 5.60 9.25
CA PHE A 18 -3.36 6.51 9.90
C PHE A 18 -3.01 7.73 9.03
N THR A 19 -3.48 7.75 7.77
CA THR A 19 -3.31 8.90 6.85
C THR A 19 -4.56 9.76 6.72
N GLY A 20 -5.72 9.33 7.23
CA GLY A 20 -6.98 10.10 7.21
C GLY A 20 -8.08 9.43 6.39
N PRO A 21 -9.14 10.17 6.02
CA PRO A 21 -10.22 9.60 5.22
C PRO A 21 -9.75 9.29 3.79
N GLY A 22 -10.33 8.26 3.20
CA GLY A 22 -10.11 7.91 1.81
C GLY A 22 -10.58 6.50 1.48
N GLU A 23 -10.51 6.20 0.19
CA GLU A 23 -10.74 4.88 -0.36
C GLU A 23 -9.59 4.54 -1.31
N SER A 24 -9.21 3.26 -1.37
CA SER A 24 -8.19 2.79 -2.30
C SER A 24 -8.48 1.35 -2.70
N TRP A 25 -7.91 0.95 -3.83
CA TRP A 25 -8.13 -0.35 -4.43
C TRP A 25 -6.92 -0.79 -5.24
N GLY A 26 -6.84 -2.09 -5.49
CA GLY A 26 -5.79 -2.68 -6.28
C GLY A 26 -5.69 -4.17 -6.04
N GLU A 27 -4.65 -4.78 -6.60
CA GLU A 27 -4.31 -6.16 -6.27
C GLU A 27 -3.54 -6.20 -4.95
N ILE A 28 -4.00 -6.98 -3.97
CA ILE A 28 -3.32 -7.12 -2.70
C ILE A 28 -2.14 -8.08 -2.82
N VAL A 29 -0.96 -7.61 -2.42
CA VAL A 29 0.28 -8.39 -2.38
C VAL A 29 0.89 -8.30 -0.99
N PHE A 30 1.86 -9.17 -0.69
CA PHE A 30 2.65 -9.06 0.53
C PHE A 30 4.14 -8.95 0.21
N ASN A 31 4.86 -8.21 1.06
CA ASN A 31 6.32 -8.11 1.02
C ASN A 31 6.90 -8.52 2.39
N THR A 32 7.91 -9.41 2.34
CA THR A 32 8.55 -10.00 3.52
C THR A 32 9.73 -9.19 4.07
N SER A 33 10.11 -8.10 3.41
CA SER A 33 11.18 -7.21 3.87
C SER A 33 10.86 -6.64 5.24
N MET A 34 11.87 -6.61 6.10
CA MET A 34 11.78 -6.02 7.44
C MET A 34 12.21 -4.55 7.48
N THR A 35 12.86 -4.10 6.42
CA THR A 35 13.37 -2.73 6.20
C THR A 35 13.10 -2.33 4.74
N GLY A 36 13.38 -1.09 4.39
CA GLY A 36 13.26 -0.60 3.02
C GLY A 36 11.81 -0.31 2.58
N TYR A 37 10.93 0.14 3.49
CA TYR A 37 9.52 0.36 3.16
C TYR A 37 9.33 1.58 2.25
N GLN A 38 10.25 2.54 2.24
CA GLN A 38 10.15 3.72 1.40
C GLN A 38 10.51 3.39 -0.06
N GLU A 39 11.57 2.62 -0.23
CA GLU A 39 12.03 2.03 -1.47
C GLU A 39 10.91 1.15 -2.07
N ILE A 40 10.30 0.29 -1.24
CA ILE A 40 9.13 -0.50 -1.64
C ILE A 40 7.96 0.37 -2.09
N LEU A 41 7.63 1.44 -1.37
CA LEU A 41 6.53 2.34 -1.75
C LEU A 41 6.77 3.01 -3.10
N THR A 42 8.03 3.30 -3.43
CA THR A 42 8.44 4.05 -4.61
C THR A 42 8.85 3.16 -5.78
N ASP A 43 8.89 1.84 -5.64
CA ASP A 43 9.19 0.92 -6.74
C ASP A 43 8.03 0.88 -7.78
N PRO A 44 8.28 1.22 -9.07
CA PRO A 44 7.30 1.17 -10.15
C PRO A 44 6.56 -0.16 -10.31
N SER A 45 7.16 -1.26 -9.86
CA SER A 45 6.58 -2.61 -9.93
C SER A 45 5.30 -2.75 -9.11
N TYR A 46 5.09 -1.90 -8.09
CA TYR A 46 3.89 -1.91 -7.25
C TYR A 46 2.73 -1.08 -7.81
N LYS A 47 2.83 -0.59 -9.05
CA LYS A 47 1.74 0.17 -9.66
C LYS A 47 0.45 -0.65 -9.70
N GLY A 48 -0.62 -0.11 -9.10
CA GLY A 48 -1.92 -0.78 -9.03
C GLY A 48 -2.03 -1.85 -7.94
N GLN A 49 -1.01 -1.98 -7.09
CA GLN A 49 -0.97 -2.95 -6.01
C GLN A 49 -1.13 -2.29 -4.63
N MET A 50 -1.80 -2.99 -3.73
CA MET A 50 -1.87 -2.64 -2.31
C MET A 50 -0.86 -3.49 -1.54
N VAL A 51 0.17 -2.86 -0.99
CA VAL A 51 1.31 -3.59 -0.41
C VAL A 51 1.07 -3.88 1.07
N THR A 52 1.03 -5.16 1.42
CA THR A 52 0.95 -5.64 2.81
C THR A 52 2.34 -5.98 3.34
N MET A 53 2.80 -5.25 4.36
CA MET A 53 4.07 -5.57 5.02
C MET A 53 3.88 -6.71 6.01
N THR A 54 4.76 -7.72 5.96
CA THR A 54 4.76 -8.77 6.98
C THR A 54 5.44 -8.34 8.27
N TYR A 55 6.43 -7.44 8.20
CA TYR A 55 7.08 -6.90 9.39
C TYR A 55 6.12 -5.97 10.13
N PRO A 56 5.93 -6.14 11.45
CA PRO A 56 4.79 -5.53 12.13
C PRO A 56 4.96 -4.03 12.41
N LEU A 57 6.18 -3.56 12.66
CA LEU A 57 6.45 -2.19 13.09
C LEU A 57 6.95 -1.37 11.91
N ILE A 58 6.09 -0.53 11.33
CA ILE A 58 6.41 0.22 10.10
C ILE A 58 6.35 1.72 10.36
N GLY A 59 7.28 2.48 9.77
CA GLY A 59 7.47 3.92 10.04
C GLY A 59 8.55 4.23 11.08
N ASN A 60 9.21 3.20 11.62
CA ASN A 60 10.17 3.31 12.72
C ASN A 60 11.41 4.19 12.41
N TYR A 61 11.80 4.35 11.15
CA TYR A 61 12.91 5.23 10.76
C TYR A 61 12.47 6.42 9.89
N GLY A 62 11.18 6.70 9.82
CA GLY A 62 10.63 7.81 9.02
C GLY A 62 10.91 7.63 7.54
N VAL A 63 11.06 8.73 6.82
CA VAL A 63 11.46 8.72 5.41
C VAL A 63 12.46 9.85 5.15
N ASN A 64 13.15 9.78 4.00
CA ASN A 64 14.13 10.77 3.58
C ASN A 64 14.22 10.87 2.05
N PRO A 65 14.82 11.94 1.49
CA PRO A 65 14.88 12.11 0.04
C PRO A 65 15.80 11.13 -0.72
N GLU A 66 16.69 10.41 -0.03
CA GLU A 66 17.68 9.53 -0.66
C GLU A 66 17.15 8.11 -0.92
N ASP A 67 16.19 7.63 -0.12
CA ASP A 67 15.66 6.26 -0.21
C ASP A 67 14.43 6.17 -1.16
N ILE A 68 14.50 6.86 -2.30
CA ILE A 68 13.43 6.97 -3.30
C ILE A 68 13.86 6.30 -4.60
N GLU A 69 13.12 5.26 -5.04
CA GLU A 69 13.44 4.46 -6.23
C GLU A 69 12.72 4.94 -7.52
N SER A 70 11.73 5.83 -7.39
CA SER A 70 11.11 6.50 -8.55
C SER A 70 10.51 7.85 -8.18
N ASP A 71 10.02 8.60 -9.18
CA ASP A 71 9.55 9.98 -9.03
C ASP A 71 8.32 10.17 -8.12
N ARG A 72 7.70 9.09 -7.63
CA ARG A 72 6.50 9.09 -6.77
C ARG A 72 6.31 7.75 -6.07
N ILE A 73 5.36 7.71 -5.13
CA ILE A 73 4.83 6.47 -4.58
C ILE A 73 3.98 5.78 -5.66
N GLN A 74 4.22 4.49 -5.84
CA GLN A 74 3.61 3.69 -6.91
C GLN A 74 2.52 2.76 -6.38
N ALA A 75 2.70 2.27 -5.14
CA ALA A 75 1.71 1.48 -4.42
C ALA A 75 0.40 2.29 -4.24
N SER A 76 -0.74 1.65 -4.46
CA SER A 76 -2.06 2.27 -4.34
C SER A 76 -2.53 2.43 -2.89
N ALA A 77 -2.06 1.57 -2.00
CA ALA A 77 -2.25 1.68 -0.57
C ALA A 77 -1.16 0.93 0.19
N PHE A 78 -0.97 1.29 1.45
CA PHE A 78 0.02 0.66 2.32
C PHE A 78 -0.64 0.03 3.55
N LEU A 79 -0.50 -1.29 3.69
CA LEU A 79 -1.23 -2.12 4.63
C LEU A 79 -0.24 -2.69 5.66
N ILE A 80 -0.37 -2.28 6.92
CA ILE A 80 0.59 -2.63 7.98
C ILE A 80 -0.10 -3.12 9.25
N LYS A 81 0.68 -3.74 10.14
CA LYS A 81 0.18 -4.18 11.45
C LYS A 81 0.07 -3.00 12.41
N GLU A 82 1.16 -2.27 12.60
CA GLU A 82 1.27 -1.18 13.57
C GLU A 82 2.12 -0.04 13.00
N TYR A 83 1.55 1.17 12.98
CA TYR A 83 2.26 2.36 12.57
C TYR A 83 3.09 2.95 13.71
N GLN A 84 4.36 3.27 13.44
CA GLN A 84 5.23 3.99 14.37
C GLN A 84 5.22 5.48 14.03
N SER A 85 4.49 6.27 14.81
CA SER A 85 4.31 7.71 14.58
C SER A 85 5.50 8.59 14.98
N PHE A 86 6.44 8.04 15.74
CA PHE A 86 7.64 8.72 16.21
C PHE A 86 8.88 8.04 15.61
N PRO A 87 9.29 8.43 14.39
CA PRO A 87 10.47 7.84 13.76
C PRO A 87 11.75 8.18 14.53
N SER A 88 12.68 7.24 14.59
CA SER A 88 13.98 7.40 15.26
C SER A 88 15.10 6.93 14.34
N ASN A 89 15.55 7.84 13.48
CA ASN A 89 16.70 7.65 12.61
C ASN A 89 17.28 9.03 12.28
N TYR A 90 18.62 9.16 12.29
CA TYR A 90 19.28 10.43 12.03
C TYR A 90 19.04 10.98 10.61
N ARG A 91 18.70 10.10 9.64
CA ARG A 91 18.35 10.48 8.26
C ARG A 91 16.89 10.91 8.12
N SER A 92 16.03 10.63 9.11
CA SER A 92 14.59 10.90 9.01
C SER A 92 14.33 12.40 8.87
N THR A 93 13.71 12.81 7.76
CA THR A 93 13.31 14.21 7.53
C THR A 93 11.82 14.45 7.76
N GLU A 94 10.99 13.40 7.70
CA GLU A 94 9.54 13.48 7.95
C GLU A 94 8.96 12.13 8.40
N THR A 95 7.70 12.14 8.86
CA THR A 95 6.99 10.90 9.22
C THR A 95 6.44 10.21 7.97
N LEU A 96 6.33 8.88 8.02
CA LEU A 96 5.72 8.11 6.93
C LEU A 96 4.26 8.53 6.67
N ALA A 97 3.49 8.87 7.70
CA ALA A 97 2.12 9.32 7.52
C ALA A 97 2.03 10.66 6.76
N ASP A 98 2.93 11.61 7.05
CA ASP A 98 2.97 12.88 6.33
C ASP A 98 3.38 12.68 4.87
N TYR A 99 4.37 11.80 4.63
CA TYR A 99 4.83 11.43 3.29
C TYR A 99 3.71 10.81 2.43
N LEU A 100 2.96 9.85 2.98
CA LEU A 100 1.82 9.24 2.31
C LEU A 100 0.70 10.27 2.03
N ARG A 101 0.38 11.13 3.01
CA ARG A 101 -0.65 12.18 2.83
C ARG A 101 -0.30 13.17 1.73
N LYS A 102 0.97 13.57 1.60
CA LYS A 102 1.44 14.50 0.55
C LYS A 102 1.20 13.97 -0.87
N GLN A 103 1.13 12.65 -1.04
CA GLN A 103 0.91 11.99 -2.33
C GLN A 103 -0.47 11.30 -2.40
N GLU A 104 -1.37 11.63 -1.46
CA GLU A 104 -2.75 11.11 -1.43
C GLU A 104 -2.82 9.57 -1.33
N ILE A 105 -1.83 8.94 -0.68
CA ILE A 105 -1.78 7.50 -0.50
C ILE A 105 -2.41 7.10 0.83
N LEU A 106 -3.30 6.11 0.77
CA LEU A 106 -3.97 5.59 1.95
C LEU A 106 -3.08 4.59 2.72
N GLY A 107 -2.82 4.91 3.98
CA GLY A 107 -2.07 4.06 4.91
C GLY A 107 -3.00 3.47 5.96
N ILE A 108 -3.00 2.14 6.10
CA ILE A 108 -3.89 1.38 6.96
C ILE A 108 -3.09 0.55 7.96
N GLU A 109 -3.48 0.59 9.23
CA GLU A 109 -2.90 -0.19 10.33
C GLU A 109 -3.96 -1.00 11.09
N GLY A 110 -3.50 -1.80 12.07
CA GLY A 110 -4.36 -2.64 12.89
C GLY A 110 -4.77 -3.95 12.21
N LEU A 111 -4.27 -4.24 11.02
CA LEU A 111 -4.57 -5.46 10.28
C LEU A 111 -3.89 -6.68 10.92
N ASP A 112 -4.53 -7.85 10.85
CA ASP A 112 -3.80 -9.11 10.98
C ASP A 112 -3.09 -9.42 9.66
N THR A 113 -1.95 -8.74 9.44
CA THR A 113 -1.15 -8.90 8.21
C THR A 113 -0.66 -10.34 8.02
N ARG A 114 -0.53 -11.12 9.10
CA ARG A 114 -0.21 -12.55 9.04
C ARG A 114 -1.37 -13.37 8.49
N ALA A 115 -2.60 -13.10 8.91
CA ALA A 115 -3.80 -13.74 8.37
C ALA A 115 -3.98 -13.41 6.87
N ILE A 116 -3.79 -12.15 6.49
CA ILE A 116 -3.80 -11.70 5.09
C ILE A 116 -2.73 -12.45 4.29
N THR A 117 -1.48 -12.40 4.73
CA THR A 117 -0.36 -13.06 4.06
C THR A 117 -0.59 -14.55 3.87
N ARG A 118 -1.03 -15.26 4.92
CA ARG A 118 -1.33 -16.70 4.83
C ARG A 118 -2.44 -16.99 3.84
N HIS A 119 -3.43 -16.12 3.76
CA HIS A 119 -4.54 -16.25 2.84
C HIS A 119 -4.06 -16.14 1.40
N ILE A 120 -3.47 -15.02 1.03
CA ILE A 120 -3.06 -14.74 -0.35
C ILE A 120 -1.90 -15.61 -0.82
N ARG A 121 -1.06 -16.11 0.11
CA ARG A 121 -0.08 -17.16 -0.20
C ARG A 121 -0.73 -18.47 -0.67
N ASN A 122 -1.91 -18.81 -0.13
CA ASN A 122 -2.59 -20.06 -0.45
C ASN A 122 -3.58 -19.91 -1.63
N THR A 123 -4.19 -18.73 -1.80
CA THR A 123 -5.24 -18.50 -2.81
C THR A 123 -4.78 -17.64 -3.99
N GLY A 124 -3.57 -17.09 -3.93
CA GLY A 124 -3.07 -16.12 -4.92
C GLY A 124 -3.36 -14.67 -4.52
N ALA A 125 -2.67 -13.75 -5.20
CA ALA A 125 -2.98 -12.33 -5.17
C ALA A 125 -4.38 -12.10 -5.75
N MET A 126 -5.08 -11.07 -5.27
CA MET A 126 -6.47 -10.84 -5.64
C MET A 126 -6.84 -9.37 -5.47
N ARG A 127 -7.97 -8.95 -6.04
CA ARG A 127 -8.45 -7.59 -5.92
C ARG A 127 -8.93 -7.32 -4.49
N ALA A 128 -8.63 -6.13 -4.03
CA ALA A 128 -9.01 -5.64 -2.72
C ALA A 128 -9.49 -4.20 -2.81
N PHE A 129 -10.40 -3.85 -1.91
CA PHE A 129 -10.93 -2.51 -1.75
C PHE A 129 -10.88 -2.13 -0.27
N VAL A 130 -10.38 -0.94 0.03
CA VAL A 130 -10.40 -0.38 1.39
C VAL A 130 -11.13 0.95 1.41
N SER A 131 -11.89 1.18 2.47
CA SER A 131 -12.67 2.41 2.65
C SER A 131 -12.69 2.83 4.12
N THR A 132 -12.63 4.15 4.35
CA THR A 132 -12.94 4.78 5.64
C THR A 132 -14.37 5.33 5.71
N GLU A 133 -15.09 5.36 4.59
CA GLU A 133 -16.40 6.03 4.46
C GLU A 133 -17.54 5.01 4.46
N ASN A 134 -17.58 4.16 3.44
CA ASN A 134 -18.48 3.02 3.37
C ASN A 134 -17.85 1.83 4.09
N LEU A 135 -18.44 1.42 5.21
CA LEU A 135 -18.01 0.27 6.00
C LEU A 135 -18.98 -0.93 5.89
N ASP A 136 -19.81 -0.98 4.84
CA ASP A 136 -20.66 -2.13 4.53
C ASP A 136 -19.85 -3.23 3.83
N PRO A 137 -19.68 -4.42 4.44
CA PRO A 137 -18.88 -5.50 3.87
C PRO A 137 -19.35 -5.92 2.48
N SER A 138 -20.66 -6.05 2.29
CA SER A 138 -21.23 -6.56 1.03
C SER A 138 -20.97 -5.60 -0.14
N SER A 139 -21.09 -4.30 0.12
CA SER A 139 -20.79 -3.24 -0.83
C SER A 139 -19.31 -3.21 -1.18
N LEU A 140 -18.40 -3.37 -0.22
CA LEU A 140 -16.97 -3.35 -0.49
C LEU A 140 -16.50 -4.59 -1.27
N VAL A 141 -17.04 -5.77 -0.98
CA VAL A 141 -16.74 -6.99 -1.76
C VAL A 141 -17.24 -6.84 -3.19
N ARG A 142 -18.43 -6.26 -3.41
CA ARG A 142 -18.93 -5.95 -4.76
C ARG A 142 -17.96 -5.02 -5.50
N ARG A 143 -17.53 -3.93 -4.86
CA ARG A 143 -16.57 -2.99 -5.44
C ARG A 143 -15.21 -3.63 -5.72
N ALA A 144 -14.74 -4.53 -4.86
CA ALA A 144 -13.51 -5.28 -5.10
C ALA A 144 -13.61 -6.14 -6.37
N ASN A 145 -14.78 -6.75 -6.61
CA ASN A 145 -15.04 -7.55 -7.81
C ASN A 145 -15.17 -6.71 -9.11
N GLU A 146 -15.51 -5.43 -9.00
CA GLU A 146 -15.61 -4.48 -10.13
C GLU A 146 -14.23 -3.96 -10.59
N ILE A 147 -13.17 -4.15 -9.78
CA ILE A 147 -11.81 -3.74 -10.14
C ILE A 147 -11.33 -4.58 -11.33
N PRO A 148 -10.74 -3.97 -12.38
CA PRO A 148 -10.08 -4.71 -13.44
C PRO A 148 -8.93 -5.56 -12.89
N GLY A 149 -8.91 -6.85 -13.21
CA GLY A 149 -7.81 -7.74 -12.83
C GLY A 149 -6.48 -7.27 -13.42
N MET A 150 -5.37 -7.48 -12.70
CA MET A 150 -4.05 -7.02 -13.13
C MET A 150 -3.55 -7.79 -14.36
N GLU A 151 -3.96 -9.06 -14.50
CA GLU A 151 -3.65 -9.90 -15.65
C GLU A 151 -4.18 -9.27 -16.95
N GLY A 152 -3.28 -9.08 -17.92
CA GLY A 152 -3.60 -8.46 -19.21
C GLY A 152 -3.57 -6.92 -19.25
N GLN A 153 -3.30 -6.24 -18.13
CA GLN A 153 -3.09 -4.79 -18.13
C GLN A 153 -1.67 -4.40 -18.54
N ASP A 154 -1.55 -3.39 -19.40
CA ASP A 154 -0.27 -2.77 -19.77
C ASP A 154 0.08 -1.64 -18.79
N LEU A 155 0.55 -2.04 -17.60
CA LEU A 155 0.97 -1.10 -16.55
C LEU A 155 2.31 -0.43 -16.86
N THR A 156 3.12 -1.02 -17.75
CA THR A 156 4.41 -0.45 -18.18
C THR A 156 4.19 0.93 -18.80
N LYS A 157 3.14 1.12 -19.60
CA LYS A 157 2.78 2.44 -20.14
C LYS A 157 2.42 3.48 -19.08
N ALA A 158 1.94 3.05 -17.92
CA ALA A 158 1.56 3.95 -16.83
C ALA A 158 2.76 4.43 -15.99
N VAL A 159 3.90 3.73 -16.08
CA VAL A 159 5.11 4.04 -15.28
C VAL A 159 6.30 4.47 -16.12
N THR A 160 6.32 4.19 -17.42
CA THR A 160 7.42 4.57 -18.31
C THR A 160 7.57 6.09 -18.46
N THR A 161 8.77 6.55 -18.82
CA THR A 161 9.02 7.96 -19.12
C THR A 161 8.33 8.41 -20.41
N LYS A 162 7.88 9.66 -20.45
CA LYS A 162 7.26 10.27 -21.64
C LYS A 162 8.30 10.59 -22.73
N THR A 163 9.53 10.86 -22.32
CA THR A 163 10.61 11.26 -23.22
C THR A 163 11.90 10.52 -22.84
N PRO A 164 12.69 10.06 -23.83
CA PRO A 164 14.01 9.51 -23.57
C PRO A 164 14.89 10.52 -22.83
N TYR A 165 15.72 10.03 -21.92
CA TYR A 165 16.67 10.84 -21.16
C TYR A 165 17.98 10.06 -20.98
N TYR A 166 19.04 10.77 -20.63
CA TYR A 166 20.33 10.20 -20.27
C TYR A 166 20.46 10.18 -18.75
N TRP A 167 20.86 9.04 -18.20
CA TRP A 167 21.20 8.91 -16.79
C TRP A 167 22.72 8.91 -16.65
N ALA A 168 23.25 9.86 -15.87
CA ALA A 168 24.65 9.96 -15.52
C ALA A 168 24.76 9.89 -13.99
N ASP A 169 25.62 9.01 -13.49
CA ASP A 169 25.91 8.91 -12.06
C ASP A 169 26.71 10.11 -11.54
#